data_AF-A0A947UED1-F1
#
_entry.id   AF-A0A947UED1-F1
#
_cell.length_a   1.000
_cell.length_b   1.000
_cell.length_c   1.000
_cell.angle_alpha   90.00
_cell.angle_beta   90.00
_cell.angle_gamma   90.00
#
_symmetry.space_group_name_H-M   'P 1'
#
loop_
_entity.id
_entity.type
_entity.pdbx_description
1 polymer ?
#
loop_
_entity_poly.entity_id
_entity_poly.type
_entity_poly.pdbx_seq_one_letter_code
_entity_poly.pdbx_strand_id
1 'polypeptide(L)'
;MAERLEIGLKTQLPDPAGRGLVSKARAYLGLTIESARVLRVLTFDTNLSQDELERVRRDIFTNPVTETSSFEPLAAQTLPEFDWVLWVGLKPGVRDNEGATALEAMADVLGRGFGPDEAVYASKLYLLKSPKLNLEAAQAVCRELLANDIIQQWKVIPRAEWDPAQGVGIVIPKVRLAHTPSVETLPIPSDLELVGLSDQRHLFLNLADVPVIRAYFNNPEVRSQRESVGLG
;
A
#
# COMPACT_ATOMS: atom_id res chain seq x y z
N MET A 1 15.96 -7.67 8.43
CA MET A 1 15.05 -8.84 8.25
C MET A 1 13.64 -8.28 8.34
N ALA A 2 12.71 -8.78 7.53
CA ALA A 2 11.38 -8.18 7.48
C ALA A 2 10.52 -8.64 8.65
N GLU A 3 9.93 -7.68 9.37
CA GLU A 3 9.11 -7.91 10.56
C GLU A 3 7.70 -7.35 10.37
N ARG A 4 6.69 -7.99 10.98
CA ARG A 4 5.29 -7.55 10.86
C ARG A 4 4.74 -7.16 12.22
N LEU A 5 4.46 -5.89 12.41
CA LEU A 5 3.77 -5.39 13.58
C LEU A 5 2.26 -5.33 13.33
N GLU A 6 1.48 -6.10 14.09
CA GLU A 6 0.03 -6.00 14.13
C GLU A 6 -0.41 -5.14 15.31
N ILE A 7 -1.36 -4.23 15.08
CA ILE A 7 -1.86 -3.28 16.07
C ILE A 7 -3.37 -3.28 16.04
N GLY A 8 -4.01 -3.59 17.16
CA GLY A 8 -5.45 -3.63 17.31
C GLY A 8 -5.95 -2.87 18.53
N LEU A 9 -7.21 -2.46 18.50
CA LEU A 9 -7.88 -1.99 19.71
C LEU A 9 -8.00 -3.14 20.72
N LYS A 10 -7.85 -2.82 22.01
CA LYS A 10 -8.06 -3.78 23.09
C LYS A 10 -9.45 -4.42 23.01
N THR A 11 -9.56 -5.71 23.32
CA THR A 11 -10.78 -6.50 23.08
C THR A 11 -12.00 -5.97 23.82
N GLN A 12 -11.81 -5.40 25.02
CA GLN A 12 -12.85 -4.75 25.81
C GLN A 12 -13.38 -3.44 25.22
N LEU A 13 -12.66 -2.81 24.29
CA LEU A 13 -13.08 -1.58 23.64
C LEU A 13 -13.91 -1.90 22.39
N PRO A 14 -14.93 -1.06 22.09
CA PRO A 14 -15.62 -1.15 20.82
C PRO A 14 -14.67 -0.81 19.68
N ASP A 15 -14.82 -1.50 18.56
CA ASP A 15 -14.10 -1.20 17.31
C ASP A 15 -15.05 -0.49 16.32
N PRO A 16 -14.97 0.85 16.17
CA PRO A 16 -15.83 1.58 15.26
C PRO A 16 -15.61 1.21 13.80
N ALA A 17 -14.38 0.89 13.40
CA ALA A 17 -14.06 0.50 12.03
C ALA A 17 -14.70 -0.87 11.70
N GLY A 18 -14.58 -1.83 12.63
CA GLY A 18 -15.24 -3.12 12.53
C GLY A 18 -16.78 -2.99 12.47
N ARG A 19 -17.38 -2.18 13.35
CA ARG A 19 -18.82 -1.90 13.31
C ARG A 19 -19.26 -1.24 12.00
N GLY A 20 -18.47 -0.27 11.52
CA GLY A 20 -18.70 0.39 10.24
C GLY A 20 -18.71 -0.61 9.08
N LEU A 21 -17.79 -1.57 9.06
CA LEU A 21 -17.77 -2.64 8.06
C LEU A 21 -19.05 -3.49 8.11
N VAL A 22 -19.47 -3.93 9.30
CA VAL A 22 -20.71 -4.71 9.47
C VAL A 22 -21.93 -3.95 8.94
N SER A 23 -22.05 -2.66 9.28
CA SER A 23 -23.13 -1.81 8.80
C SER A 23 -23.11 -1.65 7.28
N LYS A 24 -21.95 -1.43 6.67
CA LYS A 24 -21.78 -1.30 5.22
C LYS A 24 -22.09 -2.60 4.49
N ALA A 25 -21.60 -3.74 5.00
CA ALA A 25 -21.86 -5.06 4.42
C ALA A 25 -23.36 -5.37 4.37
N ARG A 26 -24.09 -5.04 5.44
CA ARG A 26 -25.55 -5.17 5.47
C ARG A 26 -26.23 -4.22 4.49
N ALA A 27 -25.85 -2.95 4.50
CA ALA A 27 -26.53 -1.91 3.72
C ALA A 27 -26.32 -2.03 2.21
N TYR A 28 -25.10 -2.37 1.77
CA TYR A 28 -24.74 -2.35 0.36
C TYR A 28 -24.70 -3.74 -0.29
N LEU A 29 -24.38 -4.79 0.47
CA LEU A 29 -24.25 -6.15 -0.07
C LEU A 29 -25.34 -7.10 0.44
N GLY A 30 -26.21 -6.66 1.35
CA GLY A 30 -27.21 -7.53 1.99
C GLY A 30 -26.60 -8.64 2.87
N LEU A 31 -25.30 -8.56 3.19
CA LEU A 31 -24.58 -9.60 3.92
C LEU A 31 -24.72 -9.40 5.42
N THR A 32 -24.95 -10.50 6.14
CA THR A 32 -25.02 -10.49 7.61
C THR A 32 -23.70 -10.96 8.20
N ILE A 33 -22.93 -10.01 8.75
CA ILE A 33 -21.73 -10.26 9.55
C ILE A 33 -22.11 -10.05 11.01
N GLU A 34 -21.74 -10.99 11.89
CA GLU A 34 -22.09 -10.93 13.32
C GLU A 34 -21.23 -9.88 14.04
N SER A 35 -19.92 -9.94 13.82
CA SER A 35 -18.97 -8.98 14.35
C SER A 35 -17.74 -8.89 13.46
N ALA A 36 -17.05 -7.75 13.54
CA ALA A 36 -15.78 -7.54 12.87
C ALA A 36 -14.80 -6.77 13.77
N ARG A 37 -13.51 -7.07 13.64
CA ARG A 37 -12.41 -6.33 14.26
C ARG A 37 -11.37 -6.00 13.20
N VAL A 38 -10.74 -4.83 13.31
CA VAL A 38 -9.74 -4.34 12.37
C VAL A 38 -8.40 -4.22 13.08
N LEU A 39 -7.36 -4.79 12.47
CA LEU A 39 -5.98 -4.60 12.86
C LEU A 39 -5.26 -3.77 11.80
N ARG A 40 -4.47 -2.79 12.25
CA ARG A 40 -3.46 -2.15 11.42
C ARG A 40 -2.24 -3.05 11.38
N VAL A 41 -1.61 -3.15 10.23
CA VAL A 41 -0.42 -3.97 10.03
C VAL A 41 0.65 -3.11 9.40
N LEU A 42 1.80 -3.02 10.06
CA LEU A 42 3.00 -2.38 9.52
C LEU A 42 4.05 -3.46 9.26
N THR A 43 4.46 -3.59 8.01
CA THR A 43 5.55 -4.51 7.63
C THR A 43 6.82 -3.69 7.50
N PHE A 44 7.78 -3.93 8.39
CA PHE A 44 9.07 -3.26 8.41
C PHE A 44 10.04 -4.07 7.57
N ASP A 45 10.42 -3.54 6.41
CA ASP A 45 11.54 -4.05 5.63
C ASP A 45 12.77 -3.21 5.97
N THR A 46 13.34 -3.46 7.15
CA THR A 46 14.43 -2.67 7.74
C THR A 46 15.49 -3.57 8.37
N ASN A 47 16.60 -2.97 8.80
CA ASN A 47 17.67 -3.63 9.55
C ASN A 47 17.70 -3.23 11.03
N LEU A 48 16.52 -3.08 11.63
CA LEU A 48 16.39 -2.83 13.06
C LEU A 48 16.68 -4.09 13.88
N SER A 49 17.33 -3.90 15.02
CA SER A 49 17.49 -4.90 16.07
C SER A 49 16.18 -5.13 16.84
N GLN A 50 16.08 -6.24 17.58
CA GLN A 50 14.90 -6.51 18.43
C GLN A 50 14.62 -5.40 19.44
N ASP A 51 15.66 -4.81 20.05
CA ASP A 51 15.50 -3.72 21.01
C ASP A 51 14.95 -2.46 20.35
N GLU A 52 15.40 -2.14 19.13
CA GLU A 52 14.87 -1.02 18.35
C GLU A 52 13.41 -1.28 17.93
N LEU A 53 13.09 -2.50 17.49
CA LEU A 53 11.73 -2.92 17.12
C LEU A 53 10.75 -2.78 18.29
N GLU A 54 11.16 -3.24 19.48
CA GLU A 54 10.34 -3.15 20.68
C GLU A 54 10.18 -1.69 21.14
N ARG A 55 11.24 -0.89 21.00
CA ARG A 55 11.19 0.55 21.29
C ARG A 55 10.22 1.29 20.37
N VAL A 56 10.29 1.10 19.05
CA VAL A 56 9.36 1.75 18.12
C VAL A 56 7.93 1.26 18.32
N ARG A 57 7.73 -0.03 18.62
CA ARG A 57 6.42 -0.59 18.94
C ARG A 57 5.78 0.14 20.11
N ARG A 58 6.50 0.25 21.23
CA ARG A 58 5.98 0.83 22.48
C ARG A 58 5.86 2.35 22.43
N ASP A 59 6.86 3.02 21.88
CA ASP A 59 6.99 4.48 22.02
C ASP A 59 6.24 5.23 20.89
N ILE A 60 5.98 4.60 19.74
CA ILE A 60 5.32 5.22 18.57
C ILE A 60 4.00 4.57 18.24
N PHE A 61 4.02 3.26 17.99
CA PHE A 61 2.93 2.62 17.25
C PHE A 61 1.78 2.12 18.11
N THR A 62 1.98 2.03 19.43
CA THR A 62 0.99 1.47 20.35
C THR A 62 0.53 2.54 21.32
N ASN A 63 -0.76 2.90 21.25
CA ASN A 63 -1.36 3.62 22.35
C ASN A 63 -1.55 2.67 23.55
N PRO A 64 -0.85 2.88 24.69
CA PRO A 64 -0.88 1.94 25.81
C PRO A 64 -2.26 1.88 26.50
N VAL A 65 -3.12 2.87 26.29
CA VAL A 65 -4.46 2.92 26.89
C VAL A 65 -5.47 2.15 26.04
N THR A 66 -5.46 2.36 24.72
CA THR A 66 -6.53 1.86 23.82
C THR A 66 -6.13 0.67 22.96
N GLU A 67 -4.84 0.43 22.75
CA GLU A 67 -4.35 -0.53 21.77
C GLU A 67 -3.51 -1.63 22.40
N THR A 68 -3.43 -2.74 21.70
CA THR A 68 -2.48 -3.84 21.89
C THR A 68 -1.77 -4.05 20.56
N SER A 69 -0.46 -4.29 20.61
CA SER A 69 0.35 -4.58 19.43
C SER A 69 1.27 -5.77 19.67
N SER A 70 1.64 -6.48 18.61
CA SER A 70 2.58 -7.60 18.68
C SER A 70 3.25 -7.84 17.33
N PHE A 71 4.48 -8.35 17.36
CA PHE A 71 5.14 -8.90 16.18
C PHE A 71 4.68 -10.34 15.85
N GLU A 72 3.89 -10.94 16.75
CA GLU A 72 3.20 -12.21 16.53
C GLU A 72 1.74 -11.97 16.08
N PRO A 73 1.11 -12.91 15.36
CA PRO A 73 -0.28 -12.77 14.91
C PRO A 73 -1.26 -12.50 16.06
N LEU A 74 -2.03 -11.41 15.96
CA LEU A 74 -3.02 -10.99 16.97
C LEU A 74 -4.44 -11.49 16.68
N ALA A 75 -4.68 -12.13 15.53
CA ALA A 75 -6.02 -12.52 15.09
C ALA A 75 -6.79 -13.32 16.15
N ALA A 76 -6.19 -14.42 16.64
CA ALA A 76 -6.81 -15.30 17.63
C ALA A 76 -6.98 -14.65 19.00
N GLN A 77 -6.16 -13.65 19.35
CA GLN A 77 -6.28 -12.91 20.61
C GLN A 77 -7.36 -11.82 20.51
N THR A 78 -7.51 -11.21 19.32
CA THR A 78 -8.40 -10.08 19.08
C THR A 78 -9.84 -10.51 18.89
N LEU A 79 -10.07 -11.59 18.14
CA LEU A 79 -11.38 -12.17 17.90
C LEU A 79 -11.23 -13.68 17.78
N PRO A 80 -11.21 -14.47 18.87
CA PRO A 80 -10.90 -15.90 18.83
C PRO A 80 -11.81 -16.74 17.92
N GLU A 81 -13.06 -16.29 17.80
CA GLU A 81 -14.18 -16.92 17.09
C GLU A 81 -14.37 -16.40 15.66
N PHE A 82 -13.32 -15.84 15.05
CA PHE A 82 -13.37 -15.41 13.66
C PHE A 82 -13.54 -16.60 12.71
N ASP A 83 -14.31 -16.37 11.64
CA ASP A 83 -14.51 -17.31 10.53
C ASP A 83 -13.65 -16.94 9.32
N TRP A 84 -13.36 -15.64 9.15
CA TRP A 84 -12.62 -15.11 8.01
C TRP A 84 -11.60 -14.06 8.44
N VAL A 85 -10.45 -14.05 7.76
CA VAL A 85 -9.48 -12.96 7.79
C VAL A 85 -9.36 -12.38 6.39
N LEU A 86 -9.63 -11.09 6.27
CA LEU A 86 -9.45 -10.34 5.04
C LEU A 86 -8.23 -9.44 5.21
N TRP A 87 -7.20 -9.64 4.40
CA TRP A 87 -6.04 -8.75 4.37
C TRP A 87 -6.17 -7.79 3.19
N VAL A 88 -5.90 -6.51 3.40
CA VAL A 88 -5.88 -5.49 2.36
C VAL A 88 -4.60 -4.67 2.47
N GLY A 89 -3.81 -4.63 1.40
CA GLY A 89 -2.57 -3.86 1.32
C GLY A 89 -2.45 -3.13 -0.03
N LEU A 90 -1.50 -2.21 -0.13
CA LEU A 90 -1.24 -1.50 -1.38
C LEU A 90 -0.57 -2.42 -2.41
N LYS A 91 -0.83 -2.15 -3.70
CA LYS A 91 -0.12 -2.81 -4.80
C LYS A 91 1.30 -2.28 -4.93
N PRO A 92 2.24 -3.08 -5.47
CA PRO A 92 3.58 -2.58 -5.78
C PRO A 92 3.53 -1.33 -6.67
N GLY A 93 4.28 -0.30 -6.28
CA GLY A 93 4.43 0.95 -7.04
C GLY A 93 3.42 2.02 -6.65
N VAL A 94 2.47 1.69 -5.78
CA VAL A 94 1.61 2.69 -5.14
C VAL A 94 2.35 3.34 -3.99
N ARG A 95 2.28 4.67 -3.92
CA ARG A 95 2.89 5.44 -2.83
C ARG A 95 2.17 5.15 -1.51
N ASP A 96 2.91 4.68 -0.53
CA ASP A 96 2.42 4.44 0.83
C ASP A 96 2.78 5.62 1.74
N ASN A 97 1.83 6.54 1.93
CA ASN A 97 2.04 7.70 2.80
C ASN A 97 2.08 7.31 4.29
N GLU A 98 1.28 6.32 4.70
CA GLU A 98 1.26 5.84 6.09
C GLU A 98 2.58 5.16 6.43
N GLY A 99 3.09 4.31 5.52
CA GLY A 99 4.41 3.70 5.62
C GLY A 99 5.55 4.71 5.65
N ALA A 100 5.53 5.72 4.76
CA ALA A 100 6.54 6.78 4.77
C ALA A 100 6.54 7.58 6.09
N THR A 101 5.35 7.96 6.57
CA THR A 101 5.20 8.69 7.86
C THR A 101 5.67 7.83 9.04
N ALA A 102 5.39 6.53 9.01
CA ALA A 102 5.87 5.59 10.02
C ALA A 102 7.40 5.53 10.06
N LEU A 103 8.05 5.47 8.90
CA LEU A 103 9.51 5.45 8.78
C LEU A 103 10.13 6.76 9.31
N GLU A 104 9.53 7.91 8.99
CA GLU A 104 9.95 9.21 9.53
C GLU A 104 9.86 9.26 11.05
N ALA A 105 8.72 8.84 11.63
CA ALA A 105 8.54 8.80 13.08
C ALA A 105 9.54 7.84 13.77
N MET A 106 9.84 6.71 13.13
CA MET A 106 10.86 5.78 13.62
C MET A 106 12.25 6.42 13.63
N ALA A 107 12.58 7.25 12.62
CA ALA A 107 13.88 7.90 12.53
C ALA A 107 14.09 8.88 13.68
N ASP A 108 13.05 9.65 14.01
CA ASP A 108 13.07 10.62 15.11
C ASP A 108 13.28 9.94 16.46
N VAL A 109 12.56 8.86 16.76
CA VAL A 109 12.67 8.16 18.04
C VAL A 109 14.00 7.41 18.18
N LEU A 110 14.47 6.79 17.10
CA LEU A 110 15.70 6.01 17.13
C LEU A 110 16.96 6.89 17.01
N GLY A 111 16.82 8.12 16.52
CA GLY A 111 17.95 9.02 16.27
C GLY A 111 18.85 8.54 15.13
N ARG A 112 18.31 7.79 14.17
CA ARG A 112 19.04 7.27 12.99
C ARG A 112 18.22 7.48 11.72
N GLY A 113 18.93 7.68 10.61
CA GLY A 113 18.34 7.62 9.29
C GLY A 113 18.05 6.18 8.84
N PHE A 114 17.21 6.06 7.81
CA PHE A 114 16.96 4.82 7.10
C PHE A 114 17.55 4.88 5.69
N GLY A 115 18.08 3.76 5.22
CA GLY A 115 18.64 3.65 3.87
C GLY A 115 17.57 3.64 2.77
N PRO A 116 17.96 3.77 1.48
CA PRO A 116 17.03 3.79 0.36
C PRO A 116 16.25 2.47 0.18
N ASP A 117 16.78 1.36 0.70
CA ASP A 117 16.15 0.04 0.65
C ASP A 117 15.27 -0.26 1.87
N GLU A 118 15.35 0.57 2.93
CA GLU A 118 14.60 0.41 4.16
C GLU A 118 13.24 1.11 4.05
N ALA A 119 12.16 0.37 4.32
CA ALA A 119 10.80 0.89 4.16
C ALA A 119 9.83 0.27 5.15
N VAL A 120 8.72 0.96 5.39
CA VAL A 120 7.55 0.44 6.10
C VAL A 120 6.37 0.38 5.14
N TYR A 121 5.62 -0.71 5.19
CA TYR A 121 4.42 -0.92 4.38
C TYR A 121 3.19 -1.08 5.27
N ALA A 122 2.21 -0.21 5.08
CA ALA A 122 0.94 -0.23 5.78
C ALA A 122 -0.08 -1.14 5.07
N SER A 123 -0.79 -1.92 5.87
CA SER A 123 -1.91 -2.75 5.43
C SER A 123 -2.90 -2.95 6.58
N LYS A 124 -4.02 -3.60 6.30
CA LYS A 124 -5.09 -3.86 7.28
C LYS A 124 -5.51 -5.31 7.27
N LEU A 125 -5.84 -5.84 8.44
CA LEU A 125 -6.53 -7.12 8.61
C LEU A 125 -7.93 -6.86 9.14
N TYR A 126 -8.92 -7.52 8.55
CA TYR A 126 -10.30 -7.52 9.00
C TYR A 126 -10.64 -8.94 9.44
N LEU A 127 -10.88 -9.12 10.73
CA LEU A 127 -11.32 -10.37 11.32
C LEU A 127 -12.84 -10.34 11.35
N LEU A 128 -13.50 -11.31 10.71
CA LEU A 128 -14.95 -11.38 10.64
C LEU A 128 -15.45 -12.65 11.34
N LYS A 129 -16.45 -12.48 12.21
CA LYS A 129 -17.33 -13.57 12.62
C LYS A 129 -18.55 -13.55 11.72
N SER A 130 -18.63 -14.52 10.81
CA SER A 130 -19.75 -14.73 9.92
C SER A 130 -19.74 -16.18 9.40
N PRO A 131 -20.31 -17.13 10.14
CA PRO A 131 -20.25 -18.55 9.79
C PRO A 131 -21.06 -18.90 8.54
N LYS A 132 -21.97 -18.01 8.12
CA LYS A 132 -22.79 -18.15 6.91
C LYS A 132 -22.16 -17.52 5.67
N LEU A 133 -21.07 -16.76 5.83
CA LEU A 133 -20.37 -16.13 4.72
C LEU A 133 -19.59 -17.20 3.96
N ASN A 134 -19.79 -17.26 2.64
CA ASN A 134 -18.99 -18.11 1.76
C ASN A 134 -17.81 -17.33 1.16
N LEU A 135 -16.92 -18.04 0.47
CA LEU A 135 -15.72 -17.44 -0.12
C LEU A 135 -16.05 -16.31 -1.12
N GLU A 136 -17.07 -16.50 -1.96
CA GLU A 136 -17.48 -15.50 -2.96
C GLU A 136 -17.97 -14.21 -2.29
N ALA A 137 -18.80 -14.32 -1.25
CA ALA A 137 -19.28 -13.18 -0.50
C ALA A 137 -18.14 -12.49 0.28
N ALA A 138 -17.19 -13.25 0.83
CA ALA A 138 -15.99 -12.68 1.45
C ALA A 138 -15.11 -11.92 0.44
N GLN A 139 -14.98 -12.44 -0.79
CA GLN A 139 -14.33 -11.73 -1.89
C GLN A 139 -15.07 -10.44 -2.29
N ALA A 140 -16.41 -10.49 -2.33
CA ALA A 140 -17.23 -9.31 -2.60
C ALA A 140 -17.06 -8.23 -1.52
N VAL A 141 -16.96 -8.60 -0.24
CA VAL A 141 -16.66 -7.64 0.84
C VAL A 141 -15.32 -6.96 0.59
N CYS A 142 -14.28 -7.69 0.19
CA CYS A 142 -13.00 -7.09 -0.17
C CYS A 142 -13.12 -6.11 -1.34
N ARG A 143 -13.65 -6.59 -2.46
CA ARG A 143 -13.69 -5.86 -3.74
C ARG A 143 -14.60 -4.63 -3.70
N GLU A 144 -15.76 -4.75 -3.08
CA GLU A 144 -16.81 -3.72 -3.16
C GLU A 144 -16.75 -2.73 -1.99
N LEU A 145 -16.16 -3.11 -0.83
CA LEU A 145 -16.19 -2.28 0.38
C LEU A 145 -14.82 -1.90 0.95
N LEU A 146 -13.80 -2.75 0.80
CA LEU A 146 -12.54 -2.59 1.52
C LEU A 146 -11.39 -2.12 0.65
N ALA A 147 -11.35 -2.56 -0.61
CA ALA A 147 -10.22 -2.35 -1.51
C ALA A 147 -10.64 -1.64 -2.80
N ASN A 148 -9.83 -0.69 -3.23
CA ASN A 148 -9.84 -0.18 -4.59
C ASN A 148 -8.86 -1.02 -5.43
N ASP A 149 -9.36 -1.80 -6.37
CA ASP A 149 -8.58 -2.73 -7.19
C ASP A 149 -7.52 -2.07 -8.09
N ILE A 150 -7.58 -0.76 -8.32
CA ILE A 150 -6.54 -0.02 -9.04
C ILE A 150 -5.26 0.06 -8.20
N ILE A 151 -5.39 0.31 -6.89
CA ILE A 151 -4.27 0.66 -6.01
C ILE A 151 -4.03 -0.33 -4.86
N GLN A 152 -4.97 -1.21 -4.57
CA GLN A 152 -4.93 -2.17 -3.47
C GLN A 152 -5.08 -3.60 -3.96
N GLN A 153 -4.52 -4.51 -3.18
CA GLN A 153 -4.62 -5.96 -3.33
C GLN A 153 -5.13 -6.55 -2.01
N TRP A 154 -5.69 -7.76 -2.08
CA TRP A 154 -6.24 -8.40 -0.90
C TRP A 154 -6.04 -9.91 -0.91
N LYS A 155 -6.16 -10.51 0.28
CA LYS A 155 -6.25 -11.96 0.49
C LYS A 155 -7.49 -12.25 1.32
N VAL A 156 -8.19 -13.32 0.98
CA VAL A 156 -9.33 -13.84 1.75
C VAL A 156 -8.92 -15.18 2.30
N ILE A 157 -8.87 -15.30 3.62
CA ILE A 157 -8.34 -16.48 4.31
C ILE A 157 -9.44 -17.03 5.22
N PRO A 158 -10.01 -18.21 4.95
CA PRO A 158 -10.94 -18.84 5.86
C PRO A 158 -10.22 -19.31 7.13
N ARG A 159 -10.95 -19.43 8.24
CA ARG A 159 -10.39 -19.87 9.54
C ARG A 159 -9.62 -21.20 9.45
N ALA A 160 -10.08 -22.11 8.60
CA ALA A 160 -9.46 -23.42 8.39
C ALA A 160 -8.06 -23.35 7.76
N GLU A 161 -7.75 -22.28 7.03
CA GLU A 161 -6.46 -22.05 6.38
C GLU A 161 -5.58 -21.06 7.16
N TRP A 162 -6.06 -20.58 8.32
CA TRP A 162 -5.32 -19.63 9.14
C TRP A 162 -4.21 -20.31 9.94
N ASP A 163 -2.97 -19.91 9.68
CA ASP A 163 -1.80 -20.30 10.48
C ASP A 163 -1.65 -19.35 11.69
N PRO A 164 -1.78 -19.84 12.94
CA PRO A 164 -1.66 -19.01 14.14
C PRO A 164 -0.22 -18.54 14.44
N ALA A 165 0.81 -19.16 13.85
CA ALA A 165 2.19 -18.75 14.00
C ALA A 165 2.61 -17.78 12.90
N GLN A 166 2.20 -18.01 11.65
CA GLN A 166 2.58 -17.17 10.50
C GLN A 166 1.63 -16.00 10.27
N GLY A 167 0.36 -16.12 10.65
CA GLY A 167 -0.69 -15.16 10.31
C GLY A 167 -0.81 -14.97 8.79
N VAL A 168 -0.74 -13.74 8.30
CA VAL A 168 -0.76 -13.43 6.85
C VAL A 168 0.59 -13.57 6.14
N GLY A 169 1.63 -14.00 6.86
CA GLY A 169 3.03 -13.94 6.45
C GLY A 169 3.56 -12.51 6.28
N ILE A 170 4.74 -12.40 5.69
CA ILE A 170 5.35 -11.11 5.33
C ILE A 170 4.96 -10.77 3.89
N VAL A 171 4.30 -9.62 3.69
CA VAL A 171 3.91 -9.14 2.35
C VAL A 171 4.56 -7.80 2.08
N ILE A 172 5.58 -7.80 1.21
CA ILE A 172 6.31 -6.60 0.81
C ILE A 172 5.94 -6.24 -0.64
N PRO A 173 5.18 -5.15 -0.88
CA PRO A 173 4.79 -4.72 -2.21
C PRO A 173 5.91 -3.91 -2.90
N LYS A 174 7.12 -4.48 -3.04
CA LYS A 174 8.21 -3.84 -3.78
C LYS A 174 8.04 -4.02 -5.29
N VAL A 175 8.15 -2.93 -6.05
CA VAL A 175 8.24 -3.00 -7.51
C VAL A 175 9.57 -3.63 -7.87
N ARG A 176 9.53 -4.78 -8.53
CA ARG A 176 10.70 -5.35 -9.20
C ARG A 176 10.60 -4.97 -10.67
N LEU A 177 11.28 -3.91 -11.07
CA LEU A 177 11.38 -3.55 -12.48
C LEU A 177 12.27 -4.60 -13.16
N ALA A 178 11.70 -5.33 -14.12
CA ALA A 178 12.45 -6.29 -14.93
C ALA A 178 13.34 -5.62 -15.99
N HIS A 179 13.43 -4.29 -15.99
CA HIS A 179 14.20 -3.52 -16.95
C HIS A 179 14.85 -2.30 -16.27
N THR A 180 16.00 -1.91 -16.78
CA THR A 180 16.65 -0.64 -16.44
C THR A 180 15.93 0.47 -17.20
N PRO A 181 15.48 1.56 -16.54
CA PRO A 181 14.94 2.72 -17.24
C PRO A 181 15.92 3.21 -18.30
N SER A 182 15.44 3.37 -19.53
CA SER A 182 16.23 3.87 -20.65
C SER A 182 15.66 5.19 -21.16
N VAL A 183 16.54 6.00 -21.73
CA VAL A 183 16.16 7.20 -22.47
C VAL A 183 16.28 6.91 -23.96
N GLU A 184 15.34 7.45 -24.73
CA GLU A 184 15.31 7.29 -26.19
C GLU A 184 15.17 8.68 -26.82
N THR A 185 16.02 8.96 -27.82
CA THR A 185 15.91 10.17 -28.63
C THR A 185 14.93 9.93 -29.76
N LEU A 186 13.84 10.69 -29.77
CA LEU A 186 12.79 10.58 -30.79
C LEU A 186 12.96 11.72 -31.81
N PRO A 187 13.27 11.43 -33.08
CA PRO A 187 13.38 12.46 -34.11
C PRO A 187 12.01 13.05 -34.43
N ILE A 188 11.92 14.39 -34.51
CA ILE A 188 10.67 15.11 -34.82
C ILE A 188 10.91 16.07 -36.01
N PRO A 189 11.05 15.55 -37.23
CA PRO A 189 11.33 16.35 -38.43
C PRO A 189 10.12 17.16 -38.91
N SER A 190 8.88 16.83 -38.53
CA SER A 190 7.68 17.55 -38.96
C SER A 190 6.58 17.64 -37.88
N ASP A 191 5.62 18.54 -38.08
CA ASP A 191 4.42 18.67 -37.23
C ASP A 191 3.61 17.37 -37.23
N LEU A 192 3.44 16.76 -38.42
CA LEU A 192 2.71 15.50 -38.58
C LEU A 192 3.35 14.35 -37.79
N GLU A 193 4.68 14.29 -37.73
CA GLU A 193 5.37 13.28 -36.95
C GLU A 193 5.23 13.51 -35.45
N LEU A 194 5.18 14.76 -34.97
CA LEU A 194 4.90 15.05 -33.56
C LEU A 194 3.47 14.67 -33.16
N VAL A 195 2.50 14.93 -34.04
CA VAL A 195 1.11 14.51 -33.84
C VAL A 195 1.02 12.98 -33.80
N GLY A 196 1.64 12.29 -34.77
CA GLY A 196 1.67 10.84 -34.80
C GLY A 196 2.34 10.24 -33.56
N LEU A 197 3.40 10.86 -33.04
CA LEU A 197 4.06 10.46 -31.81
C LEU A 197 3.16 10.66 -30.58
N SER A 198 2.40 11.76 -30.56
CA SER A 198 1.42 12.03 -29.52
C SER A 198 0.34 10.96 -29.46
N ASP A 199 -0.15 10.50 -30.60
CA ASP A 199 -1.13 9.42 -30.67
C ASP A 199 -0.53 8.07 -30.25
N GLN A 200 0.66 7.74 -30.75
CA GLN A 200 1.34 6.47 -30.46
C GLN A 200 1.74 6.31 -28.98
N ARG A 201 2.15 7.40 -28.33
CA ARG A 201 2.64 7.38 -26.94
C ARG A 201 1.68 8.04 -25.95
N HIS A 202 0.45 8.34 -26.37
CA HIS A 202 -0.56 9.00 -25.55
C HIS A 202 -0.02 10.26 -24.85
N LEU A 203 0.65 11.14 -25.62
CA LEU A 203 1.21 12.39 -25.09
C LEU A 203 0.14 13.48 -24.89
N PHE A 204 -1.08 13.27 -25.40
CA PHE A 204 -2.22 14.18 -25.30
C PHE A 204 -1.91 15.64 -25.73
N LEU A 205 -1.05 15.82 -26.74
CA LEU A 205 -0.72 17.14 -27.26
C LEU A 205 -1.93 17.77 -27.97
N ASN A 206 -2.16 19.06 -27.75
CA ASN A 206 -3.05 19.84 -28.59
C ASN A 206 -2.33 20.18 -29.92
N LEU A 207 -3.07 20.29 -31.02
CA LEU A 207 -2.52 20.75 -32.30
C LEU A 207 -1.85 22.13 -32.19
N ALA A 208 -2.33 22.98 -31.28
CA ALA A 208 -1.70 24.28 -31.01
C ALA A 208 -0.33 24.17 -30.31
N ASP A 209 -0.05 23.06 -29.60
CA ASP A 209 1.22 22.85 -28.89
C ASP A 209 2.34 22.44 -29.85
N VAL A 210 1.98 21.76 -30.95
CA VAL A 210 2.91 21.21 -31.95
C VAL A 210 3.90 22.25 -32.48
N PRO A 211 3.47 23.42 -33.01
CA PRO A 211 4.41 24.43 -33.50
C PRO A 211 5.25 25.04 -32.38
N VAL A 212 4.70 25.16 -31.15
CA VAL A 212 5.42 25.73 -30.00
C VAL A 212 6.55 24.80 -29.55
N ILE A 213 6.26 23.52 -29.38
CA ILE A 213 7.25 22.49 -29.00
C ILE A 213 8.34 22.42 -30.06
N ARG A 214 7.99 22.37 -31.34
CA ARG A 214 8.98 22.33 -32.42
C ARG A 214 9.81 23.61 -32.51
N ALA A 215 9.22 24.77 -32.31
CA ALA A 215 9.96 26.03 -32.29
C ALA A 215 10.98 26.06 -31.14
N TYR A 216 10.61 25.57 -29.95
CA TYR A 216 11.51 25.48 -28.80
C TYR A 216 12.73 24.60 -29.09
N PHE A 217 12.52 23.36 -29.56
CA PHE A 217 13.63 22.43 -29.82
C PHE A 217 14.47 22.80 -31.06
N ASN A 218 13.93 23.59 -31.99
CA ASN A 218 14.71 24.12 -33.12
C ASN A 218 15.40 25.46 -32.85
N ASN A 219 15.16 26.08 -31.69
CA ASN A 219 15.82 27.34 -31.33
C ASN A 219 17.34 27.12 -31.14
N PRO A 220 18.21 27.85 -31.87
CA PRO A 220 19.67 27.70 -31.77
C PRO A 220 20.21 27.86 -30.34
N GLU A 221 19.64 28.76 -29.55
CA GLU A 221 20.07 28.98 -28.16
C GLU A 221 19.75 27.76 -27.27
N VAL A 222 18.54 27.20 -27.41
CA VAL A 222 18.12 25.99 -26.69
C VAL A 222 19.00 24.80 -27.09
N ARG A 223 19.33 24.66 -28.38
CA ARG A 223 20.24 23.61 -28.85
C ARG A 223 21.63 23.74 -28.24
N SER A 224 22.20 24.94 -28.24
CA SER A 224 23.52 25.18 -27.62
C SER A 224 23.51 24.87 -26.11
N GLN A 225 22.44 25.25 -25.39
CA GLN A 225 22.28 24.92 -23.97
C GLN A 225 22.20 23.41 -23.75
N ARG A 226 21.47 22.67 -24.59
CA ARG A 226 21.35 21.21 -24.49
C ARG A 226 22.64 20.49 -24.83
N GLU A 227 23.38 20.95 -25.84
CA GLU A 227 24.70 20.43 -26.18
C GLU A 227 25.68 20.57 -25.00
N SER A 228 25.63 21.69 -24.26
CA SER A 228 26.52 21.93 -23.12
C SER A 228 26.35 20.93 -21.96
N VAL A 229 25.18 20.30 -21.86
CA VAL A 229 24.85 19.28 -20.84
C VAL A 229 24.75 17.87 -21.42
N GLY A 230 25.18 17.66 -22.68
CA GLY A 230 25.22 16.34 -23.32
C GLY A 230 23.87 15.78 -23.77
N LEU A 231 22.86 16.63 -23.97
CA LEU A 231 21.50 16.23 -24.39
C LEU A 231 21.27 16.32 -25.91
N GLY A 232 22.27 16.81 -26.66
CA GLY A 232 22.18 17.05 -28.11
C GLY A 232 21.32 18.24 -28.51
#